data_AF-A0A8S2SV95-F1
#
_entry.id   AF-A0A8S2SV95-F1
#
_cell.length_a   1.000
_cell.length_b   1.000
_cell.length_c   1.000
_cell.angle_alpha   90.00
_cell.angle_beta   90.00
_cell.angle_gamma   90.00
#
_symmetry.space_group_name_H-M   'P 1'
#
loop_
_entity.id
_entity.type
_entity.pdbx_description
1 polymer ?
#
loop_
_entity_poly.entity_id
_entity_poly.type
_entity_poly.pdbx_seq_one_letter_code
_entity_poly.pdbx_strand_id
1 'polypeptide(L)'
;MGQRASDTRGITFEDMRVPAANVLGKEGDGFKIAMLVFDKTRPAVAAGAVGLARRAFEEATQYSLQRKTMGKLIAEHQAVAFMLAEMAIGIESA
;
A
#
# COMPACT_ATOMS: atom_id res chain seq x y z
N MET A 1 -9.82 -11.27 -2.73
CA MET A 1 -8.90 -10.12 -2.63
C MET A 1 -8.82 -9.64 -1.17
N GLY A 2 -7.73 -8.94 -0.79
CA GLY A 2 -7.31 -8.65 0.59
C GLY A 2 -7.98 -7.45 1.29
N GLN A 3 -7.27 -6.78 2.20
CA GLN A 3 -7.75 -5.63 3.01
C GLN A 3 -9.08 -5.86 3.76
N ARG A 4 -9.32 -7.09 4.24
CA ARG A 4 -10.60 -7.52 4.84
C ARG A 4 -10.98 -6.79 6.14
N ALA A 5 -10.04 -6.08 6.76
CA ALA A 5 -10.28 -5.27 7.95
C ALA A 5 -10.80 -3.86 7.61
N SER A 6 -10.79 -3.46 6.33
CA SER A 6 -11.37 -2.19 5.87
C SER A 6 -12.85 -2.37 5.60
N ASP A 7 -13.69 -1.55 6.23
CA ASP A 7 -15.13 -1.53 5.93
C ASP A 7 -15.36 -0.78 4.62
N THR A 8 -15.85 -1.51 3.61
CA THR A 8 -16.11 -0.99 2.27
C THR A 8 -17.55 -1.33 1.92
N ARG A 9 -18.37 -0.30 1.66
CA ARG A 9 -19.81 -0.42 1.43
C ARG A 9 -20.24 0.44 0.26
N GLY A 10 -21.33 0.03 -0.41
CA GLY A 10 -22.05 0.91 -1.32
C GLY A 10 -22.83 1.96 -0.51
N ILE A 11 -22.90 3.17 -1.05
CA ILE A 11 -23.72 4.27 -0.52
C ILE A 11 -24.64 4.72 -1.64
N THR A 12 -25.94 4.87 -1.35
CA THR A 12 -26.97 5.34 -2.29
C THR A 12 -27.58 6.64 -1.81
N PHE A 13 -27.98 7.49 -2.76
CA PHE A 13 -28.62 8.78 -2.50
C PHE A 13 -29.92 8.83 -3.31
N GLU A 14 -31.06 8.66 -2.66
CA GLU A 14 -32.40 8.72 -3.26
C GLU A 14 -33.19 9.85 -2.60
N ASP A 15 -33.65 10.82 -3.40
CA ASP A 15 -34.41 12.00 -2.96
C ASP A 15 -33.80 12.76 -1.76
N MET A 16 -32.47 12.70 -1.60
CA MET A 16 -31.76 13.34 -0.50
C MET A 16 -31.69 14.86 -0.68
N ARG A 17 -32.26 15.61 0.27
CA ARG A 17 -32.12 17.08 0.33
C ARG A 17 -30.87 17.46 1.10
N VAL A 18 -30.01 18.26 0.47
CA VAL A 18 -28.80 18.81 1.09
C VAL A 18 -28.94 20.33 1.21
N PRO A 19 -28.79 20.92 2.41
CA PRO A 19 -28.81 22.37 2.58
C PRO A 19 -27.71 23.05 1.76
N ALA A 20 -27.98 24.23 1.18
CA ALA A 20 -26.98 25.00 0.43
C ALA A 20 -25.73 25.33 1.27
N ALA A 21 -25.88 25.48 2.59
CA ALA A 21 -24.77 25.70 3.52
C ALA A 21 -23.79 24.52 3.62
N ASN A 22 -24.16 23.32 3.17
CA ASN A 22 -23.29 22.14 3.17
C ASN A 22 -22.50 21.99 1.87
N VAL A 23 -22.63 22.92 0.91
CA VAL A 23 -21.80 22.93 -0.30
C VAL A 23 -20.36 23.26 0.09
N LEU A 24 -19.44 22.36 -0.23
CA LEU A 24 -18.01 22.56 -0.01
C LEU A 24 -17.41 23.34 -1.18
N GLY A 25 -16.89 24.54 -0.90
CA GLY A 25 -16.35 25.43 -1.93
C GLY A 25 -17.47 26.08 -2.77
N LYS A 26 -17.20 26.34 -4.05
CA LYS A 26 -18.21 26.83 -5.01
C LYS A 26 -18.63 25.74 -5.97
N GLU A 27 -19.78 25.93 -6.61
CA GLU A 27 -20.20 25.08 -7.72
C GLU A 27 -19.11 25.04 -8.80
N GLY A 28 -18.72 23.83 -9.22
CA GLY A 28 -17.62 23.59 -10.16
C GLY A 28 -16.24 23.35 -9.53
N ASP A 29 -16.02 23.63 -8.25
CA ASP A 29 -14.70 23.46 -7.59
C ASP A 29 -14.34 22.00 -7.25
N GLY A 30 -15.27 21.05 -7.43
CA GLY A 30 -15.14 19.68 -6.93
C GLY A 30 -13.86 18.96 -7.38
N PHE A 31 -13.46 19.13 -8.65
CA PHE A 31 -12.22 18.52 -9.15
C PHE A 31 -10.97 19.09 -8.46
N LYS A 32 -10.92 20.41 -8.27
CA LYS A 32 -9.80 21.08 -7.59
C LYS A 32 -9.67 20.60 -6.15
N ILE A 33 -10.79 20.50 -5.44
CA ILE A 33 -10.83 19.98 -4.06
C ILE A 33 -10.32 18.54 -4.02
N ALA A 34 -10.78 17.68 -4.93
CA ALA A 34 -10.32 16.29 -5.02
C ALA A 34 -8.81 16.18 -5.26
N MET A 35 -8.25 17.00 -6.17
CA MET A 35 -6.81 17.01 -6.42
C MET A 35 -6.00 17.44 -5.20
N LEU A 36 -6.46 18.46 -4.46
CA LEU A 36 -5.81 18.89 -3.21
C LEU A 36 -5.78 17.78 -2.15
N VAL A 37 -6.83 16.94 -2.09
CA VAL A 37 -6.84 15.77 -1.20
C VAL A 37 -5.83 14.74 -1.68
N PHE A 38 -5.78 14.44 -2.99
CA PHE A 38 -4.81 13.46 -3.50
C PHE A 38 -3.36 13.88 -3.32
N ASP A 39 -3.04 15.17 -3.48
CA ASP A 39 -1.70 15.67 -3.23
C ASP A 39 -1.26 15.42 -1.78
N LYS A 40 -2.21 15.44 -0.83
CA LYS A 40 -1.95 15.12 0.59
C LYS A 40 -1.91 13.62 0.87
N THR A 41 -2.74 12.82 0.23
CA THR A 41 -2.87 11.39 0.58
C THR A 41 -1.86 10.50 -0.14
N ARG A 42 -1.41 10.86 -1.36
CA ARG A 42 -0.45 10.04 -2.12
C ARG A 42 0.85 9.75 -1.34
N PRO A 43 1.51 10.71 -0.67
CA PRO A 43 2.72 10.41 0.09
C PRO A 43 2.50 9.40 1.22
N ALA A 44 1.36 9.48 1.92
CA ALA A 44 1.05 8.56 3.00
C ALA A 44 0.77 7.14 2.47
N VAL A 45 0.09 7.01 1.34
CA VAL A 45 -0.12 5.72 0.65
C VAL A 45 1.22 5.11 0.22
N ALA A 46 2.11 5.92 -0.37
CA ALA A 46 3.44 5.47 -0.76
C ALA A 46 4.26 5.00 0.46
N ALA A 47 4.29 5.78 1.54
CA ALA A 47 4.95 5.39 2.78
C ALA A 47 4.41 4.07 3.35
N GLY A 48 3.09 3.87 3.31
CA GLY A 48 2.44 2.62 3.70
C GLY A 48 2.87 1.43 2.82
N ALA A 49 2.99 1.63 1.51
CA ALA A 49 3.48 0.62 0.58
C ALA A 49 4.94 0.22 0.85
N VAL A 50 5.82 1.19 1.12
CA VAL A 50 7.23 0.94 1.49
C VAL A 50 7.31 0.17 2.81
N GLY A 51 6.50 0.53 3.80
CA GLY A 51 6.41 -0.21 5.06
C GLY A 51 5.99 -1.67 4.88
N LEU A 52 4.99 -1.92 4.02
CA LEU A 52 4.56 -3.28 3.67
C LEU A 52 5.64 -4.06 2.92
N ALA A 53 6.34 -3.42 1.97
CA ALA A 53 7.45 -4.03 1.25
C ALA A 53 8.58 -4.43 2.19
N ARG A 54 8.94 -3.55 3.14
CA ARG A 54 9.92 -3.84 4.19
C ARG A 54 9.51 -5.04 5.04
N ARG A 55 8.26 -5.08 5.50
CA ARG A 55 7.76 -6.22 6.27
C ARG A 55 7.84 -7.52 5.46
N ALA A 56 7.48 -7.49 4.18
CA ALA A 56 7.59 -8.67 3.31
C ALA A 56 9.04 -9.13 3.15
N PHE A 57 10.00 -8.20 3.00
CA PHE A 57 11.43 -8.50 2.95
C PHE A 57 11.94 -9.13 4.25
N GLU A 58 11.56 -8.60 5.41
CA GLU A 58 11.95 -9.13 6.72
C GLU A 58 11.44 -10.56 6.91
N GLU A 59 10.16 -10.82 6.61
CA GLU A 59 9.56 -12.16 6.70
C GLU A 59 10.22 -13.15 5.73
N ALA A 60 10.45 -12.73 4.48
CA ALA A 60 11.13 -13.56 3.48
C ALA A 60 12.57 -13.90 3.91
N THR A 61 13.30 -12.90 4.42
CA THR A 61 14.66 -13.08 4.93
C THR A 61 14.68 -14.05 6.10
N GLN A 62 13.83 -13.86 7.11
CA GLN A 62 13.72 -14.75 8.26
C GLN A 62 13.40 -16.18 7.85
N TYR A 63 12.45 -16.37 6.94
CA TYR A 63 12.10 -17.71 6.45
C TYR A 63 13.24 -18.36 5.68
N SER A 64 14.00 -17.58 4.89
CA SER A 64 15.12 -18.09 4.10
C SER A 64 16.25 -18.69 4.95
N LEU A 65 16.41 -18.19 6.18
CA LEU A 65 17.39 -18.62 7.16
C LEU A 65 16.92 -19.82 8.01
N GLN A 66 15.66 -20.25 7.86
CA GLN A 66 15.09 -21.38 8.59
C GLN A 66 14.87 -22.58 7.68
N ARG A 67 14.36 -22.34 6.46
CA ARG A 67 14.00 -23.39 5.52
C ARG A 67 15.26 -24.01 4.89
N LYS A 68 15.31 -25.35 4.86
CA LYS A 68 16.37 -26.12 4.18
C LYS A 68 15.82 -26.90 2.99
N THR A 69 16.58 -26.91 1.90
CA THR A 69 16.37 -27.78 0.74
C THR A 69 17.73 -28.16 0.15
N MET A 70 17.83 -29.35 -0.45
CA MET A 70 19.08 -29.82 -1.08
C MET A 70 20.29 -29.74 -0.12
N GLY A 71 20.08 -30.05 1.17
CA GLY A 71 21.13 -30.11 2.18
C GLY A 71 21.56 -28.79 2.82
N LYS A 72 21.05 -27.63 2.38
CA LYS A 72 21.46 -26.31 2.89
C LYS A 72 20.29 -25.35 3.11
N LEU A 73 20.52 -24.23 3.80
CA LEU A 73 19.50 -23.20 3.98
C LEU A 73 19.15 -22.59 2.62
N ILE A 74 17.88 -22.21 2.42
CA ILE A 74 17.50 -21.66 1.13
C ILE A 74 18.13 -20.29 0.85
N ALA A 75 18.53 -19.56 1.90
CA ALA A 75 19.35 -18.35 1.79
C ALA A 75 20.70 -18.60 1.07
N GLU A 76 21.23 -19.83 1.11
CA GLU A 76 22.48 -20.19 0.45
C GLU A 76 22.30 -20.55 -1.04
N HIS A 77 21.06 -20.56 -1.55
CA HIS A 77 20.80 -20.69 -2.97
C HIS A 77 20.84 -19.31 -3.63
N GLN A 78 21.71 -19.15 -4.63
CA GLN A 78 21.97 -17.86 -5.29
C GLN A 78 20.69 -17.19 -5.82
N ALA A 79 19.75 -17.96 -6.37
CA ALA A 79 18.48 -17.44 -6.85
C ALA A 79 17.66 -16.75 -5.74
N VAL A 80 17.67 -17.30 -4.51
CA VAL A 80 16.99 -16.70 -3.36
C VAL A 80 17.73 -15.45 -2.89
N ALA A 81 19.07 -15.49 -2.85
CA ALA A 81 19.87 -14.33 -2.49
C ALA A 81 19.64 -13.14 -3.44
N PHE A 82 19.48 -13.39 -4.75
CA PHE A 82 19.14 -12.36 -5.72
C PHE A 82 17.75 -11.76 -5.49
N MET A 83 16.73 -12.58 -5.24
CA MET A 83 15.40 -12.07 -4.91
C MET A 83 15.42 -11.17 -3.67
N LEU A 84 16.13 -11.57 -2.61
CA LEU A 84 16.25 -10.75 -1.40
C LEU A 84 17.02 -9.45 -1.65
N ALA A 85 18.07 -9.49 -2.47
CA ALA A 85 18.82 -8.28 -2.84
C ALA A 85 17.97 -7.30 -3.65
N GLU A 86 17.18 -7.79 -4.61
CA GLU A 86 16.25 -6.95 -5.40
C GLU A 86 15.18 -6.31 -4.51
N MET A 87 14.62 -7.07 -3.55
CA MET A 87 13.67 -6.53 -2.58
C MET A 87 14.30 -5.41 -1.75
N ALA A 88 15.52 -5.62 -1.24
CA ALA A 88 16.23 -4.61 -0.46
C ALA A 88 16.53 -3.34 -1.27
N ILE A 89 17.01 -3.47 -2.51
CA ILE A 89 17.23 -2.35 -3.43
C ILE A 89 15.92 -1.60 -3.69
N GLY A 90 14.83 -2.33 -3.93
CA GLY A 90 13.52 -1.73 -4.20
C GLY A 90 12.96 -0.95 -3.01
N ILE A 91 13.22 -1.40 -1.77
CA ILE A 91 12.81 -0.67 -0.56
C ILE A 91 13.66 0.59 -0.36
N GLU A 92 14.97 0.49 -0.54
CA GLU A 92 15.90 1.59 -0.27
C GLU A 92 15.82 2.71 -1.32
N SER A 93 15.44 2.37 -2.56
CA SER A 93 15.30 3.33 -3.66
C SER A 93 13.88 3.90 -3.83
N ALA A 94 12.92 3.49 -3.00
CA ALA A 94 11.52 3.90 -3.07
C ALA A 94 11.24 5.29 -2.46
#